data_AF-A0A7C3NYP1-F1
#
_entry.id   AF-A0A7C3NYP1-F1
#
_cell.length_a   1.000
_cell.length_b   1.000
_cell.length_c   1.000
_cell.angle_alpha   90.00
_cell.angle_beta   90.00
_cell.angle_gamma   90.00
#
_symmetry.space_group_name_H-M   'P 1'
#
loop_
_entity.id
_entity.type
_entity.pdbx_description
1 polymer ?
#
loop_
_entity_poly.entity_id
_entity_poly.type
_entity_poly.pdbx_seq_one_letter_code
_entity_poly.pdbx_strand_id
1 'polypeptide(L)' 'MRIELSPREAAFVIAALRNWQEESQTTDLAGFYEAYFEEHEPLDSAEIDALCRRIVEAAGE' A
#
# COMPACT_ATOMS: atom_id res chain seq x y z
N MET A 1 -12.88 -4.49 13.44
CA MET A 1 -11.66 -4.38 14.26
C MET A 1 -10.82 -3.27 13.63
N ARG A 2 -10.43 -2.24 14.39
CA ARG A 2 -9.57 -1.15 13.89
C ARG A 2 -8.17 -1.46 14.39
N ILE A 3 -7.19 -1.48 13.49
CA ILE A 3 -5.78 -1.73 13.84
C ILE A 3 -5.14 -0.35 14.04
N GLU A 4 -4.55 -0.12 15.20
CA GLU A 4 -3.74 1.07 15.50
C GLU A 4 -2.30 0.77 15.10
N LEU A 5 -1.69 1.67 14.31
CA LEU A 5 -0.30 1.54 13.87
C LEU A 5 0.56 2.53 14.64
N SER A 6 1.67 2.06 15.20
CA SER A 6 2.70 2.97 15.68
C SER A 6 3.36 3.71 14.51
N PRO A 7 4.01 4.86 14.75
CA PRO A 7 4.74 5.59 13.70
C PRO A 7 5.76 4.73 12.94
N ARG A 8 6.38 3.77 13.62
CA ARG A 8 7.34 2.83 13.02
C ARG A 8 6.66 1.85 12.06
N GLU A 9 5.52 1.29 12.46
CA GLU A 9 4.75 0.37 11.62
C GLU A 9 4.15 1.08 10.42
N ALA A 10 3.63 2.29 10.62
CA ALA A 10 3.15 3.15 9.54
C ALA A 10 4.26 3.42 8.51
N ALA A 11 5.46 3.78 8.96
CA ALA A 11 6.59 3.99 8.06
C ALA A 11 6.95 2.72 7.25
N PHE A 12 6.87 1.54 7.87
CA PHE A 12 7.13 0.27 7.19
C PHE A 12 6.08 -0.03 6.12
N VAL A 13 4.80 0.15 6.44
CA VAL A 13 3.71 -0.05 5.47
C VAL A 13 3.82 0.94 4.31
N ILE A 14 4.12 2.20 4.59
CA ILE A 14 4.32 3.24 3.56
C ILE A 14 5.50 2.86 2.65
N ALA A 15 6.62 2.39 3.22
CA ALA A 15 7.76 1.95 2.42
C ALA A 15 7.40 0.80 1.46
N ALA A 16 6.63 -0.18 1.93
CA ALA A 16 6.17 -1.30 1.10
C ALA A 16 5.24 -0.82 -0.04
N LEU A 17 4.31 0.08 0.26
CA LEU A 17 3.39 0.65 -0.73
C LEU A 17 4.14 1.46 -1.80
N ARG A 18 5.17 2.23 -1.40
CA ARG A 18 6.00 2.98 -2.35
C ARG A 18 6.85 2.07 -3.23
N ASN A 19 7.42 1.02 -2.66
CA ASN A 19 8.17 0.03 -3.44
C ASN A 19 7.26 -0.62 -4.50
N TRP A 20 6.04 -1.00 -4.12
CA TRP A 20 5.06 -1.55 -5.07
C TRP A 20 4.75 -0.60 -6.23
N GLN A 21 4.55 0.69 -5.91
CA GLN A 21 4.30 1.74 -6.91
C GLN A 21 5.48 1.98 -7.85
N GLU A 22 6.72 1.82 -7.39
CA GLU A 22 7.92 1.90 -8.24
C GLU A 22 8.06 0.66 -9.13
N GLU A 23 7.86 -0.54 -8.57
CA GLU A 23 7.93 -1.81 -9.29
C GLU A 23 6.89 -1.88 -10.41
N SER A 24 5.66 -1.37 -10.18
CA SER A 24 4.59 -1.36 -11.17
C SER A 24 4.89 -0.50 -12.40
N GLN A 25 5.89 0.38 -12.35
CA GLN A 25 6.29 1.18 -13.52
C GLN A 25 7.15 0.40 -14.51
N THR A 26 7.85 -0.63 -14.03
CA THR A 26 8.83 -1.39 -14.82
C THR A 26 8.39 -2.83 -15.07
N THR A 27 7.46 -3.33 -14.26
CA THR A 27 6.99 -4.71 -14.29
C THR A 27 5.46 -4.72 -14.30
N ASP A 28 4.88 -5.58 -15.15
CA ASP A 28 3.45 -5.88 -15.05
C ASP A 28 3.20 -6.74 -13.80
N LEU A 29 2.76 -6.08 -12.74
CA LEU A 29 2.49 -6.71 -11.45
C LEU A 29 1.11 -7.38 -11.38
N ALA A 30 0.25 -7.25 -12.40
CA ALA A 30 -1.10 -7.81 -12.38
C ALA A 30 -1.07 -9.35 -12.21
N GLY A 31 -0.16 -10.02 -12.92
CA GLY A 31 0.02 -11.47 -12.80
C GLY A 31 0.58 -11.93 -11.44
N PHE A 32 1.28 -11.05 -10.71
CA PHE A 32 1.69 -11.34 -9.33
C PHE A 32 0.54 -11.08 -8.35
N TYR A 33 -0.27 -10.05 -8.60
CA TYR A 33 -1.39 -9.68 -7.73
C TYR A 33 -2.53 -10.69 -7.76
N GLU A 34 -2.91 -11.19 -8.95
CA GLU A 34 -3.93 -12.25 -9.10
C GLU A 34 -3.62 -13.50 -8.27
N ALA A 35 -2.34 -13.84 -8.10
CA ALA A 35 -1.91 -15.00 -7.31
C ALA A 35 -2.10 -14.82 -5.79
N TYR A 36 -2.23 -13.58 -5.30
CA TYR A 36 -2.38 -13.27 -3.87
C TYR A 36 -3.75 -12.69 -3.49
N PHE A 37 -4.47 -12.10 -4.46
CA PHE A 37 -5.69 -11.32 -4.23
C PHE A 37 -6.75 -11.58 -5.30
N GLU A 38 -7.11 -12.86 -5.51
CA GLU A 38 -7.98 -13.40 -6.60
C GLU A 38 -9.24 -12.58 -6.96
N GLU A 39 -9.77 -11.73 -6.07
CA GLU A 39 -11.00 -10.94 -6.28
C GLU A 39 -10.80 -9.42 -6.29
N HIS A 40 -9.56 -8.93 -6.22
CA HIS A 40 -9.26 -7.50 -6.11
C HIS A 40 -8.29 -7.03 -7.18
N GLU A 41 -8.63 -5.91 -7.82
CA GLU A 41 -7.70 -5.20 -8.68
C GLU A 41 -6.58 -4.56 -7.83
N PRO A 42 -5.33 -4.50 -8.35
CA PRO A 42 -4.27 -3.76 -7.69
C PRO A 42 -4.65 -2.30 -7.53
N LEU A 43 -4.30 -1.71 -6.39
CA LEU A 43 -4.45 -0.27 -6.18
C LEU A 43 -3.62 0.49 -7.21
N ASP A 44 -4.22 1.53 -7.78
CA ASP A 44 -3.49 2.46 -8.64
C ASP A 44 -2.60 3.43 -7.85
N SER A 45 -1.79 4.20 -8.58
CA SER A 45 -0.88 5.19 -7.99
C SER A 45 -1.59 6.21 -7.07
N ALA A 46 -2.77 6.69 -7.46
CA ALA A 46 -3.51 7.70 -6.71
C ALA A 46 -4.16 7.10 -5.45
N GLU A 47 -4.63 5.86 -5.53
CA GLU A 47 -5.15 5.10 -4.41
C GLU A 47 -4.06 4.78 -3.38
N ILE A 48 -2.85 4.41 -3.84
CA ILE A 48 -1.68 4.22 -2.97
C ILE A 48 -1.31 5.53 -2.25
N ASP A 49 -1.31 6.66 -2.96
CA ASP A 49 -1.07 7.99 -2.37
C ASP A 49 -2.14 8.37 -1.32
N ALA A 50 -3.41 8.04 -1.58
CA ALA A 50 -4.49 8.26 -0.64
C ALA A 50 -4.36 7.36 0.60
N LEU A 51 -3.97 6.10 0.41
CA LEU A 51 -3.76 5.14 1.50
C LEU A 51 -2.58 5.58 2.40
N CYS A 52 -1.48 6.03 1.81
CA CYS A 52 -0.32 6.52 2.58
C CYS A 52 -0.72 7.69 3.49
N ARG A 53 -1.52 8.64 3.01
CA ARG A 53 -2.02 9.76 3.82
C ARG A 53 -2.86 9.28 5.01
N ARG A 54 -3.80 8.37 4.77
CA ARG A 54 -4.65 7.77 5.82
C ARG A 54 -3.83 7.02 6.87
N ILE A 55 -2.75 6.36 6.47
CA ILE A 55 -1.84 5.65 7.40
C ILE A 55 -1.08 6.64 8.28
N VAL A 56 -0.58 7.73 7.71
CA VAL A 56 0.12 8.78 8.49
C VAL A 56 -0.83 9.42 9.51
N GLU A 57 -2.05 9.76 9.08
CA GLU A 57 -3.08 10.32 9.96
C GLU A 57 -3.38 9.36 11.11
N ALA A 58 -3.61 8.07 10.83
CA ALA A 58 -3.93 7.06 11.83
C ALA A 58 -2.78 6.74 12.81
N ALA A 59 -1.53 7.09 12.49
CA ALA A 59 -0.37 6.84 13.33
C ALA A 59 0.15 8.09 14.07
N GLY A 60 -0.37 9.27 13.72
CA GLY A 60 -0.05 10.55 14.34
C GLY A 60 -1.08 11.03 15.37
N GLU A 61 -2.20 10.32 15.51
CA GLU A 61 -3.20 10.49 16.59
C GLU A 61 -2.78 9.79 17.89
#